data_AF-A0A5Q4H1Q9-F1
#
_entry.id   AF-A0A5Q4H1Q9-F1
#
_cell.length_a   1.000
_cell.length_b   1.000
_cell.length_c   1.000
_cell.angle_alpha   90.00
_cell.angle_beta   90.00
_cell.angle_gamma   90.00
#
_symmetry.space_group_name_H-M   'P 1'
#
loop_
_entity.id
_entity.type
_entity.pdbx_description
1 polymer ?
#
loop_
_entity_poly.entity_id
_entity_poly.type
_entity_poly.pdbx_seq_one_letter_code
_entity_poly.pdbx_strand_id
1 'polypeptide(L)'
;MANKFRSICGKLLMLDDTPHRIALGMAIGIFIAWTPTVGFQMMIAVPLAYLLRANRMASLIGVYLSNPITFLPMYWLDYHLGAMLLGNPLTFDEFREILMSDDWAQWWWGLLNVGIELAAAIWLGGLILGACFGVLGYIGTNWLVRRLRYPTFKDLTASHHPVVPAGKAIDFPVTVRSLEAKRNEECRASET
;
A
#
# COMPACT_ATOMS: atom_id res chain seq x y z
N MET A 1 12.74 -1.48 -17.44
CA MET A 1 12.26 -1.74 -16.07
C MET A 1 12.91 -0.87 -14.99
N ALA A 2 14.24 -0.65 -15.02
CA ALA A 2 14.97 0.09 -13.97
C ALA A 2 14.45 1.52 -13.65
N ASN A 3 13.97 2.26 -14.65
CA ASN A 3 13.48 3.64 -14.45
C ASN A 3 12.15 3.70 -13.67
N LYS A 4 11.26 2.72 -13.85
CA LYS A 4 9.98 2.64 -13.14
C LYS A 4 10.18 2.30 -11.66
N PHE A 5 11.12 1.39 -11.39
CA PHE A 5 11.51 1.02 -10.01
C PHE A 5 12.09 2.21 -9.25
N ARG A 6 12.98 3.00 -9.88
CA ARG A 6 13.50 4.26 -9.30
C ARG A 6 12.39 5.26 -8.97
N SER A 7 11.41 5.41 -9.86
CA SER A 7 10.28 6.32 -9.63
C SER A 7 9.41 5.88 -8.44
N ILE A 8 9.12 4.59 -8.32
CA ILE A 8 8.34 4.03 -7.19
C ILE A 8 9.10 4.23 -5.87
N CYS A 9 10.40 3.91 -5.85
CA CYS A 9 11.24 4.12 -4.67
C CYS A 9 11.29 5.60 -4.27
N GLY A 10 11.43 6.52 -5.24
CA GLY A 10 11.41 7.96 -4.99
C GLY A 10 10.09 8.43 -4.37
N LYS A 11 8.94 7.95 -4.89
CA LYS A 11 7.62 8.26 -4.33
C LYS A 11 7.47 7.74 -2.91
N LEU A 12 7.88 6.50 -2.63
CA LEU A 12 7.84 5.94 -1.27
C LEU A 12 8.69 6.74 -0.27
N LEU A 13 9.84 7.26 -0.70
CA LEU A 13 10.73 8.04 0.17
C LEU A 13 10.22 9.45 0.44
N MET A 14 9.39 9.99 -0.45
CA MET A 14 8.74 11.29 -0.28
C MET A 14 7.48 11.23 0.61
N LEU A 15 7.01 10.04 1.00
CA LEU A 15 5.83 9.92 1.88
C LEU A 15 6.19 10.30 3.33
N ASP A 16 5.67 11.41 3.85
CA ASP A 16 5.90 11.88 5.24
C ASP A 16 5.21 11.02 6.30
N ASP A 17 5.59 9.75 6.42
CA ASP A 17 5.07 8.82 7.40
C ASP A 17 6.15 7.87 7.93
N THR A 18 5.86 7.17 9.03
CA THR A 18 6.79 6.22 9.64
C THR A 18 7.08 5.04 8.70
N PRO A 19 8.31 4.48 8.70
CA PRO A 19 8.65 3.34 7.84
C PRO A 19 7.69 2.15 7.98
N HIS A 20 7.20 1.93 9.21
CA HIS A 20 6.23 0.87 9.51
C HIS A 20 4.89 1.11 8.80
N ARG A 21 4.33 2.33 8.83
CA ARG A 21 3.02 2.63 8.22
C ARG A 21 3.08 2.62 6.70
N ILE A 22 4.22 3.01 6.11
CA ILE A 22 4.47 2.90 4.67
C ILE A 22 4.56 1.42 4.27
N ALA A 23 5.34 0.62 4.99
CA ALA A 23 5.48 -0.81 4.74
C ALA A 23 4.16 -1.57 4.89
N LEU A 24 3.38 -1.26 5.93
CA LEU A 24 2.07 -1.84 6.15
C LEU A 24 1.11 -1.48 5.02
N GLY A 25 1.13 -0.22 4.56
CA GLY A 25 0.34 0.22 3.42
C GLY A 25 0.70 -0.56 2.15
N MET A 26 1.99 -0.68 1.83
CA MET A 26 2.44 -1.49 0.69
C MET A 26 2.00 -2.95 0.77
N ALA A 27 2.10 -3.56 1.95
CA ALA A 27 1.70 -4.94 2.17
C ALA A 27 0.22 -5.17 1.91
N ILE A 28 -0.64 -4.27 2.40
CA ILE A 28 -2.09 -4.30 2.14
C ILE A 28 -2.38 -4.13 0.65
N GLY A 29 -1.69 -3.19 -0.01
CA GLY A 29 -1.86 -2.96 -1.44
C GLY A 29 -1.46 -4.19 -2.29
N ILE A 30 -0.34 -4.83 -1.96
CA ILE A 30 0.11 -6.06 -2.61
C ILE A 30 -0.88 -7.19 -2.34
N PHE A 31 -1.29 -7.40 -1.09
CA PHE A 31 -2.26 -8.43 -0.73
C PHE A 31 -3.55 -8.30 -1.57
N ILE A 32 -4.10 -7.10 -1.68
CA ILE A 32 -5.31 -6.84 -2.46
C ILE A 32 -5.07 -7.00 -3.97
N ALA A 33 -3.88 -6.67 -4.46
CA ALA A 33 -3.52 -6.87 -5.86
C ALA A 33 -3.58 -8.35 -6.29
N TRP A 34 -3.26 -9.27 -5.37
CA TRP A 34 -3.35 -10.73 -5.57
C TRP A 34 -4.76 -11.29 -5.35
N THR A 35 -5.65 -10.55 -4.68
CA THR A 35 -7.07 -10.93 -4.67
C THR A 35 -7.71 -10.58 -6.01
N PRO A 36 -8.54 -11.47 -6.61
CA PRO A 36 -9.15 -11.26 -7.92
C PRO A 36 -10.32 -10.26 -7.87
N THR A 37 -10.05 -9.06 -7.33
CA THR A 37 -11.01 -7.97 -7.11
C THR A 37 -10.85 -6.85 -8.14
N VAL A 38 -10.48 -7.20 -9.39
CA VAL A 38 -10.22 -6.24 -10.48
C VAL A 38 -11.36 -5.23 -10.62
N GLY A 39 -11.01 -3.95 -10.71
CA GLY A 39 -11.96 -2.84 -10.76
C GLY A 39 -12.36 -2.28 -9.39
N PHE A 40 -12.45 -3.11 -8.35
CA PHE A 40 -12.80 -2.69 -6.98
C PHE A 40 -11.59 -2.60 -6.04
N GLN A 41 -10.39 -3.01 -6.47
CA GLN A 41 -9.18 -3.03 -5.65
C GLN A 41 -8.91 -1.72 -4.92
N MET A 42 -9.04 -0.57 -5.59
CA MET A 42 -8.80 0.74 -4.94
C MET A 42 -9.86 1.06 -3.87
N MET A 43 -11.11 0.69 -4.12
CA MET A 43 -12.22 0.87 -3.18
C MET A 43 -12.08 -0.02 -1.95
N ILE A 44 -11.40 -1.15 -2.04
CA ILE A 44 -11.13 -2.04 -0.90
C ILE A 44 -9.83 -1.62 -0.19
N ALA A 45 -8.79 -1.28 -0.97
CA ALA A 45 -7.46 -1.01 -0.45
C ALA A 45 -7.39 0.27 0.38
N VAL A 46 -8.03 1.35 -0.07
CA VAL A 46 -7.97 2.63 0.66
C VAL A 46 -8.68 2.54 2.02
N PRO A 47 -9.92 2.00 2.12
CA PRO A 47 -10.58 1.80 3.41
C PRO A 47 -9.84 0.81 4.31
N LEU A 48 -9.30 -0.29 3.76
CA LEU A 48 -8.58 -1.26 4.57
C LEU A 48 -7.28 -0.66 5.13
N ALA A 49 -6.55 0.10 4.31
CA ALA A 49 -5.38 0.85 4.77
C ALA A 49 -5.75 1.90 5.82
N TYR A 50 -6.88 2.59 5.67
CA TYR A 50 -7.37 3.54 6.68
C TYR A 50 -7.70 2.84 8.01
N LEU A 51 -8.43 1.72 7.96
CA LEU A 51 -8.86 0.96 9.14
C LEU A 51 -7.66 0.42 9.92
N LEU A 52 -6.65 -0.10 9.21
CA LEU A 52 -5.41 -0.61 9.80
C LEU A 52 -4.40 0.50 10.15
N ARG A 53 -4.82 1.78 10.07
CA ARG A 53 -3.98 2.97 10.31
C ARG A 53 -2.69 2.97 9.48
N ALA A 54 -2.69 2.33 8.32
CA ALA A 54 -1.60 2.26 7.36
C ALA A 54 -1.58 3.49 6.42
N ASN A 55 -0.49 3.68 5.69
CA ASN A 55 -0.40 4.78 4.75
C ASN A 55 -1.20 4.47 3.47
N ARG A 56 -2.25 5.27 3.23
CA ARG A 56 -3.16 5.12 2.07
C ARG A 56 -2.44 5.28 0.73
N MET A 57 -1.50 6.21 0.63
CA MET A 57 -0.73 6.42 -0.61
C MET A 57 0.20 5.24 -0.91
N ALA A 58 0.84 4.69 0.13
CA ALA A 58 1.64 3.48 -0.02
C ALA A 58 0.77 2.30 -0.48
N SER A 59 -0.43 2.12 0.09
CA SER A 59 -1.37 1.10 -0.37
C SER A 59 -1.75 1.23 -1.85
N LEU A 60 -1.98 2.45 -2.33
CA LEU A 60 -2.27 2.69 -3.74
C LEU A 60 -1.08 2.32 -4.63
N ILE A 61 0.15 2.61 -4.21
CA ILE A 61 1.36 2.22 -4.93
C ILE A 61 1.49 0.69 -5.00
N GLY A 62 1.14 -0.02 -3.92
CA GLY A 62 1.09 -1.49 -3.87
C GLY A 62 0.10 -2.08 -4.87
N VAL A 63 -1.11 -1.53 -4.93
CA VAL A 63 -2.11 -1.93 -5.94
C VAL A 63 -1.64 -1.56 -7.35
N TYR A 64 -0.99 -0.42 -7.54
CA TYR A 64 -0.50 0.00 -8.86
C TYR A 64 0.68 -0.82 -9.37
N LEU A 65 1.24 -1.71 -8.54
CA LEU A 65 2.27 -2.66 -8.95
C LEU A 65 1.70 -3.73 -9.89
N SER A 66 0.42 -4.11 -9.70
CA SER A 66 -0.30 -4.97 -10.63
C SER A 66 -0.81 -4.15 -11.83
N ASN A 67 -0.14 -4.35 -12.96
CA ASN A 67 -0.46 -3.75 -14.25
C ASN A 67 -1.23 -4.81 -15.07
N PRO A 68 -2.17 -4.47 -15.97
CA PRO A 68 -2.81 -5.43 -16.89
C PRO A 68 -1.89 -6.50 -17.49
N ILE A 69 -0.63 -6.15 -17.79
CA ILE A 69 0.38 -7.09 -18.29
C ILE A 69 0.82 -8.12 -17.23
N THR A 70 0.92 -7.72 -15.95
CA THR A 70 1.29 -8.63 -14.85
C THR A 70 0.12 -9.40 -14.25
N PHE A 71 -1.13 -8.97 -14.45
CA PHE A 71 -2.30 -9.71 -13.94
C PHE A 71 -2.46 -11.11 -14.55
N LEU A 72 -2.17 -11.27 -15.86
CA LEU A 72 -2.24 -12.58 -16.53
C LEU A 72 -1.35 -13.65 -15.85
N PRO A 73 -0.03 -13.43 -15.70
CA PRO A 73 0.82 -14.42 -15.02
C PRO A 73 0.51 -14.56 -13.54
N MET A 74 0.03 -13.51 -12.86
CA MET A 74 -0.41 -13.60 -11.45
C MET A 74 -1.59 -14.58 -11.31
N TYR A 75 -2.67 -14.38 -12.07
CA TYR A 75 -3.85 -15.26 -11.98
C TYR A 75 -3.58 -16.68 -12.46
N TRP A 76 -2.66 -16.86 -13.40
CA TRP A 76 -2.22 -18.19 -13.78
C TRP A 76 -1.55 -18.92 -12.60
N LEU A 77 -0.69 -18.23 -11.85
CA LEU A 77 -0.07 -18.78 -10.64
C LEU A 77 -1.09 -19.03 -9.52
N ASP A 78 -2.02 -18.09 -9.32
CA ASP A 78 -3.09 -18.23 -8.32
C ASP A 78 -3.96 -19.45 -8.61
N TYR A 79 -4.42 -19.58 -9.86
CA TYR A 79 -5.18 -20.74 -10.30
C TYR A 79 -4.39 -22.03 -10.12
N HIS A 80 -3.14 -22.08 -10.56
CA HIS A 80 -2.34 -23.30 -10.50
C HIS A 80 -2.11 -23.75 -9.05
N LEU A 81 -1.76 -22.82 -8.16
CA LEU A 81 -1.60 -23.12 -6.74
C LEU A 81 -2.93 -23.53 -6.10
N GLY A 82 -4.01 -22.81 -6.37
CA GLY A 82 -5.32 -23.11 -5.82
C GLY A 82 -5.88 -24.44 -6.30
N ALA A 83 -5.77 -24.74 -7.60
CA ALA A 83 -6.19 -26.00 -8.20
C ALA A 83 -5.38 -27.19 -7.66
N MET A 84 -4.07 -27.02 -7.46
CA MET A 84 -3.23 -28.02 -6.80
C MET A 84 -3.71 -28.31 -5.37
N LEU A 85 -4.12 -27.29 -4.62
CA LEU A 85 -4.60 -27.44 -3.24
C LEU A 85 -6.02 -28.01 -3.15
N LEU A 86 -6.90 -27.65 -4.09
CA LEU A 86 -8.27 -28.16 -4.18
C LEU A 86 -8.33 -29.58 -4.75
N GLY A 87 -7.26 -30.05 -5.41
CA GLY A 87 -7.19 -31.38 -6.01
C GLY A 87 -8.01 -31.56 -7.29
N ASN A 88 -8.64 -30.49 -7.78
CA ASN A 88 -9.53 -30.50 -8.94
C ASN A 88 -9.06 -29.48 -9.98
N PRO A 89 -7.99 -29.76 -10.74
CA PRO A 89 -7.63 -28.93 -11.88
C PRO A 89 -8.66 -29.13 -12.98
N LEU A 90 -9.26 -28.04 -13.47
CA LEU A 90 -10.16 -28.09 -14.62
C LEU A 90 -9.47 -28.74 -15.81
N THR A 91 -10.09 -29.80 -16.32
CA THR A 91 -9.62 -30.49 -17.51
C THR A 91 -10.25 -29.88 -18.76
N PHE A 92 -9.51 -30.00 -19.87
CA PHE A 92 -10.00 -29.51 -21.16
C PHE A 92 -11.25 -30.27 -21.64
N ASP A 93 -11.40 -31.52 -21.22
CA ASP A 93 -12.53 -32.37 -21.57
C ASP A 93 -13.83 -31.89 -20.91
N GLU A 94 -13.80 -31.54 -19.61
CA GLU A 94 -14.93 -30.94 -18.89
C GLU A 94 -15.38 -29.62 -19.55
N PHE A 95 -14.42 -28.78 -19.92
CA PHE A 95 -14.71 -27.51 -20.60
C PHE A 95 -15.31 -27.72 -21.99
N ARG A 96 -14.83 -28.73 -22.72
CA ARG A 96 -15.34 -29.09 -24.06
C ARG A 96 -16.76 -29.64 -23.99
N GLU A 97 -17.07 -30.46 -23.00
CA GLU A 97 -18.40 -31.05 -22.81
C GLU A 97 -19.45 -29.96 -22.57
N ILE A 98 -19.14 -28.96 -21.74
CA ILE A 98 -20.02 -27.82 -21.49
C ILE A 98 -20.18 -26.94 -22.73
N LEU A 99 -19.11 -26.68 -23.50
CA LEU A 99 -19.19 -25.85 -24.71
C LEU A 99 -20.02 -26.48 -25.83
N MET A 100 -20.04 -27.81 -25.90
CA MET A 100 -20.73 -28.58 -26.94
C MET A 100 -22.13 -29.04 -26.50
N SER A 101 -22.61 -28.62 -25.32
CA SER A 101 -23.95 -29.00 -24.86
C SER A 101 -25.03 -28.26 -25.66
N ASP A 102 -25.91 -29.01 -26.32
CA ASP A 102 -27.04 -28.45 -27.08
C ASP A 102 -28.18 -27.95 -26.18
N ASP A 103 -28.20 -28.36 -24.91
CA ASP A 103 -29.20 -27.96 -23.91
C ASP A 103 -28.78 -26.65 -23.20
N TRP A 104 -29.57 -25.60 -23.38
CA TRP A 104 -29.35 -24.29 -22.79
C TRP A 104 -29.25 -24.31 -21.25
N ALA A 105 -30.05 -25.15 -20.58
CA ALA A 105 -30.02 -25.21 -19.12
C ALA A 105 -28.73 -25.88 -18.63
N GLN A 106 -28.30 -26.96 -19.28
CA GLN A 106 -27.05 -27.65 -18.94
C GLN A 106 -25.84 -26.77 -19.23
N TRP A 107 -25.86 -26.03 -20.34
CA TRP A 107 -24.83 -25.06 -20.68
C TRP A 107 -24.66 -24.00 -19.59
N TRP A 108 -25.78 -23.41 -19.14
CA TRP A 108 -25.77 -22.37 -18.11
C TRP A 108 -25.25 -22.88 -16.76
N TRP A 109 -25.73 -24.04 -16.31
CA TRP A 109 -25.30 -24.65 -15.05
C TRP A 109 -23.84 -25.11 -15.09
N GLY A 110 -23.41 -25.72 -16.20
CA GLY A 110 -22.03 -26.12 -16.42
C GLY A 110 -21.08 -24.92 -16.36
N LEU A 111 -21.45 -23.82 -17.03
CA LEU A 111 -20.67 -22.58 -17.01
C LEU A 111 -20.55 -22.00 -15.59
N LEU A 112 -21.64 -22.01 -14.81
CA LEU A 112 -21.61 -21.55 -13.42
C LEU A 112 -20.73 -22.43 -12.53
N ASN A 113 -20.79 -23.75 -12.67
CA ASN A 113 -19.97 -24.67 -11.88
C ASN A 113 -18.48 -24.45 -12.15
N VAL A 114 -18.09 -24.45 -13.44
CA VAL A 114 -16.70 -24.14 -13.84
C VAL A 114 -16.28 -22.75 -13.36
N GLY A 115 -17.16 -21.77 -13.47
CA GLY A 115 -16.90 -20.41 -12.99
C GLY A 115 -16.65 -20.37 -11.47
N ILE A 116 -17.43 -21.10 -10.69
CA ILE A 116 -17.27 -21.19 -9.23
C ILE A 116 -15.99 -21.94 -8.87
N GLU A 117 -15.65 -23.02 -9.56
CA GLU A 117 -14.42 -23.78 -9.34
C GLU A 117 -13.17 -22.96 -9.68
N LEU A 118 -13.17 -22.28 -10.83
CA LEU A 118 -12.12 -21.33 -11.21
C LEU A 118 -11.99 -20.22 -10.17
N ALA A 119 -13.10 -19.63 -9.75
CA ALA A 119 -13.11 -18.59 -8.74
C ALA A 119 -12.53 -19.14 -7.42
N ALA A 120 -13.00 -20.29 -6.94
CA ALA A 120 -12.52 -20.90 -5.70
C ALA A 120 -11.00 -21.15 -5.74
N ALA A 121 -10.49 -21.69 -6.84
CA ALA A 121 -9.06 -21.91 -7.02
C ALA A 121 -8.26 -20.60 -7.02
N ILE A 122 -8.67 -19.61 -7.82
CA ILE A 122 -7.97 -18.32 -7.90
C ILE A 122 -8.05 -17.56 -6.57
N TRP A 123 -9.18 -17.59 -5.88
CA TRP A 123 -9.32 -16.98 -4.56
C TRP A 123 -8.42 -17.65 -3.52
N LEU A 124 -8.37 -18.99 -3.50
CA LEU A 124 -7.52 -19.74 -2.58
C LEU A 124 -6.03 -19.45 -2.85
N GLY A 125 -5.61 -19.55 -4.10
CA GLY A 125 -4.23 -19.25 -4.50
C GLY A 125 -3.84 -17.80 -4.25
N GLY A 126 -4.73 -16.87 -4.62
CA GLY A 126 -4.52 -15.43 -4.43
C GLY A 126 -4.47 -15.01 -2.97
N LEU A 127 -5.21 -15.67 -2.07
CA LEU A 127 -5.10 -15.43 -0.62
C LEU A 127 -3.74 -15.89 -0.08
N ILE A 128 -3.25 -17.04 -0.54
CA ILE A 128 -1.96 -17.60 -0.09
C ILE A 128 -0.80 -16.77 -0.66
N LEU A 129 -0.75 -16.62 -1.98
CA LEU A 129 0.29 -15.84 -2.65
C LEU A 129 0.22 -14.37 -2.23
N GLY A 130 -0.97 -13.79 -2.13
CA GLY A 130 -1.17 -12.44 -1.61
C GLY A 130 -0.63 -12.27 -0.20
N ALA A 131 -0.86 -13.22 0.69
CA ALA A 131 -0.30 -13.17 2.04
C ALA A 131 1.24 -13.28 2.01
N CYS A 132 1.79 -14.23 1.26
CA CYS A 132 3.23 -14.41 1.10
C CYS A 132 3.91 -13.15 0.54
N PHE A 133 3.44 -12.66 -0.61
CA PHE A 133 3.98 -11.47 -1.26
C PHE A 133 3.70 -10.18 -0.47
N GLY A 134 2.58 -10.12 0.25
CA GLY A 134 2.28 -9.01 1.17
C GLY A 134 3.31 -8.91 2.29
N VAL A 135 3.64 -10.04 2.93
CA VAL A 135 4.70 -10.11 3.96
C VAL A 135 6.07 -9.75 3.38
N LEU A 136 6.42 -10.29 2.21
CA LEU A 136 7.66 -9.93 1.52
C LEU A 136 7.71 -8.43 1.18
N GLY A 137 6.58 -7.87 0.74
CA GLY A 137 6.42 -6.44 0.45
C GLY A 137 6.61 -5.57 1.68
N TYR A 138 6.07 -5.99 2.83
CA TYR A 138 6.28 -5.33 4.12
C TYR A 138 7.77 -5.32 4.48
N ILE A 139 8.42 -6.49 4.48
CA ILE A 139 9.84 -6.63 4.86
C ILE A 139 10.71 -5.81 3.91
N GLY A 140 10.52 -5.96 2.60
CA GLY A 140 11.28 -5.26 1.57
C GLY A 140 11.11 -3.75 1.66
N THR A 141 9.89 -3.27 1.86
CA THR A 141 9.60 -1.83 1.98
C THR A 141 10.16 -1.27 3.29
N ASN A 142 9.96 -1.94 4.42
CA ASN A 142 10.50 -1.50 5.71
C ASN A 142 12.03 -1.47 5.68
N TRP A 143 12.67 -2.47 5.09
CA TRP A 143 14.11 -2.52 4.91
C TRP A 143 14.60 -1.39 4.00
N LEU A 144 13.95 -1.17 2.86
CA LEU A 144 14.31 -0.15 1.89
C LEU A 144 14.17 1.27 2.47
N VAL A 145 13.04 1.56 3.10
CA VAL A 145 12.77 2.88 3.71
C VAL A 145 13.74 3.13 4.85
N ARG A 146 14.01 2.13 5.71
CA ARG A 146 15.03 2.26 6.76
C ARG A 146 16.40 2.55 6.17
N ARG A 147 16.84 1.76 5.18
CA ARG A 147 18.17 1.90 4.58
C ARG A 147 18.38 3.24 3.88
N LEU A 148 17.34 3.77 3.22
CA LEU A 148 17.42 5.02 2.45
C LEU A 148 17.09 6.27 3.27
N ARG A 149 16.35 6.17 4.39
CA ARG A 149 16.13 7.30 5.33
C ARG A 149 17.14 7.37 6.48
N TYR A 150 17.94 6.33 6.74
CA TYR A 150 19.02 6.32 7.75
C TYR A 150 20.41 6.68 7.19
N PRO A 151 20.55 7.80 6.46
CA PRO A 151 21.76 8.61 6.72
C PRO A 151 21.46 9.97 7.36
N THR A 152 20.29 10.57 7.11
CA THR A 152 20.13 12.02 7.33
C THR A 152 19.98 12.42 8.80
N PHE A 153 19.46 11.57 9.70
CA PHE A 153 19.28 11.98 11.11
C PHE A 153 20.55 11.85 11.98
N LYS A 154 21.52 11.03 11.56
CA LYS A 154 22.81 10.92 12.26
C LYS A 154 23.76 12.05 11.87
N ASP A 155 23.62 12.57 10.66
CA ASP A 155 24.37 13.73 10.20
C ASP A 155 23.73 15.06 10.63
N LEU A 156 22.39 15.16 10.76
CA LEU A 156 21.74 16.39 11.25
C LEU A 156 22.00 16.70 12.74
N THR A 157 22.39 15.71 13.54
CA THR A 157 22.80 15.92 14.93
C THR A 157 24.32 16.01 15.10
N ALA A 158 25.10 15.52 14.12
CA ALA A 158 26.56 15.63 14.10
C ALA A 158 27.05 16.90 13.37
N SER A 159 26.26 17.48 12.46
CA SER A 159 26.55 18.73 11.77
C SER A 159 25.44 19.77 12.02
N HIS A 160 25.59 20.50 13.12
CA HIS A 160 25.10 21.86 13.34
C HIS A 160 23.58 22.15 13.51
N HIS A 161 23.28 22.49 14.76
CA HIS A 161 22.41 23.57 15.27
C HIS A 161 20.87 23.41 15.22
N PRO A 162 20.18 23.83 16.31
CA PRO A 162 18.74 24.03 16.27
C PRO A 162 18.43 25.05 15.18
N VAL A 163 17.52 24.71 14.28
CA VAL A 163 16.89 25.67 13.38
C VAL A 163 15.91 26.52 14.20
N VAL A 164 16.45 27.29 15.15
CA VAL A 164 15.88 28.58 15.52
C VAL A 164 16.51 29.56 14.54
N PRO A 165 15.75 30.21 13.65
CA PRO A 165 16.33 31.16 12.71
C PRO A 165 16.93 32.33 13.48
N ALA A 166 18.23 32.30 13.72
CA ALA A 166 19.00 33.46 14.12
C ALA A 166 19.04 34.42 12.92
N GLY A 167 18.39 35.58 13.03
CA GLY A 167 18.55 36.68 12.08
C GLY A 167 17.39 36.95 11.12
N LYS A 168 16.25 36.24 11.21
CA LYS A 168 14.97 36.80 10.76
C LYS A 168 14.17 37.15 11.98
N ALA A 169 13.84 38.43 12.14
CA ALA A 169 12.80 38.86 13.05
C ALA A 169 11.58 37.97 12.78
N ILE A 170 11.30 37.04 13.69
CA ILE A 170 10.02 36.37 13.76
C ILE A 170 9.08 37.52 14.08
N ASP A 171 8.34 37.98 13.07
CA ASP A 171 7.30 38.98 13.25
C ASP A 171 6.20 38.29 14.05
N PHE A 172 6.36 38.31 15.37
CA PHE A 172 5.35 37.81 16.28
C PHE A 172 4.07 38.58 16.00
N PRO A 173 2.91 37.89 15.89
CA PRO A 173 1.64 38.58 15.71
C PRO A 173 1.51 39.69 16.76
N VAL A 174 1.06 40.87 16.33
CA VAL A 174 1.00 42.15 17.08
C VAL A 174 0.51 41.99 18.53
N THR A 175 -0.31 40.97 18.78
CA THR A 175 -0.83 40.55 20.09
C THR A 175 0.26 40.26 21.14
N VAL A 176 1.45 39.76 20.76
CA VAL A 176 2.51 39.45 21.75
C VAL A 176 3.29 40.69 22.16
N ARG A 177 3.47 41.67 21.25
CA ARG A 177 4.16 42.94 21.55
C ARG A 177 3.41 43.80 22.57
N SER A 178 2.08 43.79 22.56
CA SER A 178 1.29 44.54 23.54
C SER A 178 1.34 43.93 24.94
N LEU A 179 1.56 42.62 25.05
CA LEU A 179 1.73 41.93 26.33
C LEU A 179 3.11 42.19 26.94
N GLU A 180 4.16 42.28 26.13
CA GLU A 180 5.50 42.63 26.61
C GLU A 180 5.61 44.11 27.02
N ALA A 181 4.92 45.01 26.30
CA ALA A 181 4.84 46.42 26.68
C ALA A 181 4.12 46.60 28.04
N LYS A 182 2.97 45.92 28.23
CA LYS A 182 2.27 45.93 29.53
C LYS A 182 3.11 45.33 30.66
N ARG A 183 3.81 44.22 30.41
CA ARG A 183 4.66 43.58 31.42
C ARG A 183 5.83 44.46 31.87
N ASN A 184 6.39 45.26 30.96
CA ASN A 184 7.48 46.20 31.28
C ASN A 184 6.99 47.45 32.03
N GLU A 185 5.76 47.90 31.78
CA GLU A 185 5.13 48.95 32.58
C GLU A 185 4.80 48.46 34.00
N GLU A 186 4.30 47.23 34.14
CA GLU A 186 4.04 46.61 35.45
C GLU A 186 5.33 46.37 36.25
N CYS A 187 6.44 45.96 35.62
CA CYS A 187 7.73 45.83 36.31
C CYS A 187 8.26 47.18 36.81
N ARG A 188 8.18 48.25 36.01
CA ARG A 188 8.64 49.58 36.43
C ARG A 188 7.81 50.18 37.56
N ALA A 189 6.50 49.91 37.59
CA ALA A 189 5.63 50.37 38.68
C ALA A 189 5.89 49.63 40.00
N SER A 190 6.56 48.47 39.98
CA SER A 190 6.91 47.71 41.18
C SER A 190 8.27 48.07 41.79
N GLU A 191 9.08 48.87 41.10
CA GLU A 191 10.43 49.29 41.52
C GLU A 191 10.47 50.71 42.14
N THR A 192 9.33 51.40 42.24
CA THR A 192 9.15 52.70 42.92
C THR A 192 8.22 52.56 44.12
#